data_AF-A0A2E8EAG6-F1
#
_entry.id   AF-A0A2E8EAG6-F1
#
_cell.length_a   1.000
_cell.length_b   1.000
_cell.length_c   1.000
_cell.angle_alpha   90.00
_cell.angle_beta   90.00
_cell.angle_gamma   90.00
#
_symmetry.space_group_name_H-M   'P 1'
#
loop_
_entity.id
_entity.type
_entity.pdbx_description
1 polymer ?
#
loop_
_entity_poly.entity_id
_entity_poly.type
_entity_poly.pdbx_seq_one_letter_code
_entity_poly.pdbx_strand_id
1 'polypeptide(L)' 'MPDPSDHFLARSFQALQENVRRSGPAASAGYTLIGAILLLGGVGYLVDRWAETAPWFMLTGLLTGMVVGFYQLAKTVWKI' A
#
# COMPACT_ATOMS: atom_id res chain seq x y z
N MET A 1 9.60 12.72 -43.95
CA MET A 1 10.46 13.23 -42.85
C MET A 1 9.69 12.95 -41.56
N PRO A 2 10.27 12.32 -40.53
CA PRO A 2 9.58 12.11 -39.26
C PRO A 2 9.18 13.46 -38.64
N ASP A 3 7.95 13.58 -38.16
CA ASP A 3 7.43 14.83 -37.62
C ASP A 3 8.04 15.11 -36.22
N PRO A 4 8.40 16.37 -35.91
CA PRO A 4 9.00 16.74 -34.62
C PRO A 4 8.16 16.33 -33.39
N SER A 5 6.84 16.21 -33.56
CA SER A 5 5.88 15.79 -32.54
C SER A 5 6.07 14.33 -32.10
N ASP A 6 6.46 13.43 -33.00
CA ASP A 6 6.64 12.01 -32.70
C ASP A 6 7.76 11.80 -31.69
N HIS A 7 8.82 12.60 -31.80
CA HIS A 7 9.96 12.55 -30.91
C HIS A 7 9.65 13.11 -29.52
N PHE A 8 8.82 14.16 -29.44
CA PHE A 8 8.34 14.73 -28.18
C PHE A 8 7.41 13.75 -27.44
N LEU A 9 6.48 13.11 -28.16
CA LEU A 9 5.58 12.11 -27.61
C LEU A 9 6.37 10.89 -27.12
N ALA A 10 7.29 10.37 -27.93
CA ALA A 10 8.14 9.24 -27.54
C ALA A 10 8.92 9.52 -26.25
N ARG A 11 9.56 10.69 -26.11
CA ARG A 11 10.25 11.07 -24.87
C ARG A 11 9.30 11.21 -23.68
N SER A 12 8.11 11.76 -23.90
CA SER A 12 7.09 11.93 -22.85
C SER A 12 6.61 10.56 -22.35
N PHE A 13 6.35 9.62 -23.25
CA PHE A 13 5.99 8.24 -22.92
C PHE A 13 7.14 7.51 -22.21
N GLN A 14 8.37 7.72 -22.64
CA GLN A 14 9.54 7.11 -22.03
C GLN A 14 9.79 7.65 -20.61
N ALA A 15 9.61 8.96 -20.40
CA ALA A 15 9.68 9.59 -19.09
C ALA A 15 8.54 9.13 -18.15
N LEU A 16 7.32 8.97 -18.68
CA LEU A 16 6.20 8.39 -17.94
C LEU A 16 6.47 6.93 -17.57
N GLN A 17 6.97 6.11 -18.50
CA GLN A 17 7.34 4.72 -18.20
C GLN A 17 8.43 4.63 -17.15
N GLU A 18 9.50 5.44 -17.23
CA GLU A 18 10.57 5.49 -16.24
C GLU A 18 10.02 5.86 -14.85
N ASN A 19 9.15 6.87 -14.78
CA ASN A 19 8.50 7.28 -13.54
C ASN A 19 7.55 6.20 -12.98
N VAL A 20 6.76 5.55 -13.83
CA VAL A 20 5.86 4.45 -13.44
C VAL A 20 6.67 3.25 -12.97
N ARG A 21 7.79 2.92 -13.63
CA ARG A 21 8.68 1.80 -13.25
C ARG A 21 9.38 2.05 -11.92
N ARG A 22 9.76 3.31 -11.64
CA ARG A 22 10.26 3.74 -10.32
C ARG A 22 9.18 3.76 -9.24
N SER A 23 7.93 4.03 -9.62
CA SER A 23 6.78 4.11 -8.70
C SER A 23 6.12 2.75 -8.43
N GLY A 24 6.34 1.75 -9.29
CA GLY A 24 5.79 0.40 -9.15
C GLY A 24 6.04 -0.25 -7.78
N PRO A 25 7.27 -0.23 -7.25
CA PRO A 25 7.56 -0.73 -5.91
C PRO A 25 6.78 0.01 -4.81
N ALA A 26 6.66 1.34 -4.89
CA ALA A 26 5.93 2.14 -3.91
C ALA A 26 4.41 1.89 -3.94
N ALA A 27 3.83 1.74 -5.14
CA ALA A 27 2.42 1.39 -5.30
C ALA A 27 2.12 -0.01 -4.74
N SER A 28 2.99 -0.99 -5.02
CA SER A 28 2.82 -2.36 -4.50
C SER A 28 2.86 -2.44 -2.97
N ALA A 29 3.69 -1.61 -2.33
CA ALA A 29 3.76 -1.50 -0.87
C ALA A 29 2.44 -0.96 -0.29
N GLY A 30 1.82 0.03 -0.93
CA GLY A 30 0.52 0.57 -0.52
C GLY A 30 -0.60 -0.46 -0.57
N TYR A 31 -0.70 -1.23 -1.66
CA TYR A 31 -1.72 -2.28 -1.78
C TYR A 31 -1.51 -3.43 -0.80
N THR A 32 -0.25 -3.80 -0.56
CA THR A 32 0.09 -4.82 0.45
C THR A 32 -0.35 -4.38 1.84
N LEU A 33 -0.18 -3.10 2.17
CA LEU A 33 -0.56 -2.56 3.46
C LEU A 33 -2.09 -2.50 3.65
N ILE A 34 -2.81 -2.02 2.63
CA ILE A 34 -4.27 -2.02 2.63
C ILE A 34 -4.79 -3.46 2.80
N GLY A 35 -4.21 -4.41 2.06
CA GLY A 35 -4.54 -5.83 2.17
C GLY A 35 -4.30 -6.39 3.57
N ALA A 36 -3.16 -6.06 4.19
CA ALA A 36 -2.83 -6.50 5.55
C ALA A 36 -3.77 -5.94 6.61
N ILE A 37 -4.13 -4.65 6.53
CA ILE A 37 -5.08 -4.00 7.45
C ILE A 37 -6.47 -4.64 7.33
N LEU A 38 -6.96 -4.85 6.11
CA LEU A 38 -8.27 -5.45 5.88
C LEU A 38 -8.32 -6.92 6.35
N LEU A 39 -7.27 -7.70 6.09
CA LEU A 39 -7.18 -9.09 6.53
C LEU A 39 -7.12 -9.19 8.06
N LEU A 40 -6.17 -8.52 8.70
CA LEU A 40 -5.98 -8.61 10.16
C LEU A 40 -7.15 -7.98 10.91
N GLY A 41 -7.67 -6.84 10.43
CA GLY A 41 -8.85 -6.19 11.00
C GLY A 41 -10.12 -7.05 10.85
N GLY A 42 -10.32 -7.67 9.68
CA GLY A 42 -11.44 -8.58 9.43
C GLY A 42 -11.39 -9.83 10.30
N VAL A 43 -10.21 -10.44 10.45
CA VAL A 43 -10.00 -11.59 11.35
C VAL A 43 -10.25 -11.19 12.81
N GLY A 44 -9.74 -10.04 13.26
CA GLY A 44 -10.00 -9.54 14.62
C GLY A 44 -11.49 -9.32 14.90
N TYR A 45 -12.23 -8.79 13.92
CA TYR A 45 -13.68 -8.60 14.02
C TYR A 45 -14.46 -9.92 14.14
N LEU A 46 -14.08 -10.93 13.36
CA LEU A 46 -14.69 -12.27 13.43
C LEU A 46 -14.48 -12.92 14.80
N VAL A 47 -13.28 -12.78 15.36
CA VAL A 47 -12.94 -13.31 16.69
C VAL A 47 -13.73 -12.59 17.79
N ASP A 48 -13.82 -11.26 17.75
CA ASP A 48 -14.63 -10.49 18.71
C ASP A 48 -16.11 -10.90 18.67
N ARG A 49 -16.64 -11.16 17.47
CA ARG A 49 -18.03 -11.58 17.30
C ARG A 49 -18.31 -12.97 17.85
N TRP A 50 -17.32 -13.87 17.82
CA TRP A 50 -17.43 -15.21 18.42
C TRP A 50 -17.25 -15.20 19.94
N ALA A 51 -16.52 -14.22 20.48
CA ALA A 51 -16.22 -14.14 21.90
C ALA A 51 -17.29 -13.41 22.74
N GLU A 52 -18.30 -12.76 22.12
CA GLU A 52 -19.31 -11.90 22.77
C GLU A 52 -18.72 -10.82 23.70
N THR A 53 -17.42 -10.55 23.59
CA THR A 53 -16.70 -9.58 24.41
C THR A 53 -16.85 -8.17 23.85
N ALA A 54 -16.88 -7.15 24.73
CA ALA A 54 -16.72 -5.75 24.34
C ALA A 54 -15.50 -5.60 23.40
N PRO A 55 -15.45 -4.61 22.47
CA PRO A 55 -14.67 -4.63 21.22
C PRO A 55 -13.15 -4.42 21.44
N TRP A 56 -12.57 -5.20 22.33
CA TRP A 56 -11.18 -5.15 22.75
C TRP A 56 -10.27 -5.83 21.72
N PHE A 57 -10.67 -6.92 21.04
CA PHE A 57 -9.85 -7.47 19.95
C PHE A 57 -9.87 -6.57 18.71
N MET A 58 -10.97 -5.86 18.46
CA MET A 58 -11.07 -4.86 17.41
C MET A 58 -10.19 -3.66 17.70
N LEU A 59 -10.16 -3.15 18.95
CA LEU A 59 -9.27 -2.06 19.36
C LEU A 59 -7.79 -2.45 19.30
N THR A 60 -7.45 -3.65 19.80
CA THR A 60 -6.06 -4.16 19.74
C THR A 60 -5.64 -4.50 18.31
N GLY A 61 -6.55 -5.04 17.49
CA GLY A 61 -6.34 -5.28 16.06
C GLY A 61 -6.18 -3.99 15.26
N LEU A 62 -6.93 -2.94 15.60
CA LEU A 62 -6.80 -1.61 14.99
C LEU A 62 -5.46 -0.95 15.37
N LEU A 63 -5.09 -0.98 16.65
CA LEU A 63 -3.80 -0.48 17.13
C LEU A 63 -2.64 -1.24 16.49
N THR A 64 -2.73 -2.57 16.43
CA THR A 64 -1.71 -3.42 15.80
C THR A 64 -1.63 -3.14 14.30
N GLY A 65 -2.76 -3.05 13.61
CA GLY A 65 -2.83 -2.71 12.18
C GLY A 65 -2.27 -1.31 11.88
N MET A 66 -2.48 -0.35 12.79
CA MET A 66 -1.89 0.99 12.70
C MET A 66 -0.37 0.96 12.89
N VAL A 67 0.14 0.24 13.90
CA VAL A 67 1.59 0.08 14.14
C VAL A 67 2.28 -0.62 12.97
N VAL A 68 1.69 -1.72 12.47
CA VAL A 68 2.19 -2.43 11.28
C VAL A 68 2.11 -1.51 10.04
N GLY A 69 1.02 -0.75 9.92
CA GLY A 69 0.82 0.37 9.00
C GLY A 69 2.01 1.29 8.87
N PHE A 70 2.30 1.97 9.98
CA PHE A 70 3.40 2.91 10.06
C PHE A 70 4.75 2.24 9.89
N TYR A 71 4.94 1.00 10.39
CA TYR A 71 6.18 0.26 10.21
C TYR A 71 6.47 -0.06 8.74
N GLN A 72 5.46 -0.46 7.96
CA GLN A 72 5.62 -0.77 6.54
C GLN A 72 5.89 0.50 5.70
N LEU A 73 5.23 1.61 6.03
CA LEU A 73 5.52 2.92 5.45
C LEU A 73 6.95 3.36 5.76
N ALA A 74 7.36 3.28 7.03
CA ALA A 74 8.71 3.60 7.46
C ALA A 74 9.76 2.74 6.76
N LYS A 75 9.54 1.42 6.65
CA LYS A 75 10.44 0.51 5.94
C LYS A 75 10.54 0.83 4.44
N THR A 76 9.43 1.20 3.80
CA THR A 76 9.41 1.55 2.38
C THR A 76 10.12 2.89 2.10
N VAL A 77 9.93 3.87 3.00
CA VAL A 77 10.57 5.19 2.91
C VAL A 77 12.06 5.12 3.22
N TRP A 78 12.45 4.41 4.28
CA TRP A 78 13.85 4.32 4.68
C TRP A 78 14.67 3.30 3.91
N LYS A 79 14.02 2.38 3.18
CA LYS A 79 14.67 1.42 2.28
C LYS A 79 15.95 0.81 2.90
N ILE A 80 15.86 0.41 4.17
CA ILE A 80 16.90 -0.37 4.87
C ILE A 80 16.95 -1.77 4.26
#